data_AF-A0A0M0JUU2-F1
#
_entry.id   AF-A0A0M0JUU2-F1
#
_cell.length_a   1.000
_cell.length_b   1.000
_cell.length_c   1.000
_cell.angle_alpha   90.00
_cell.angle_beta   90.00
_cell.angle_gamma   90.00
#
_symmetry.space_group_name_H-M   'P 1'
#
loop_
_entity.id
_entity.type
_entity.pdbx_description
1 polymer ?
#
loop_
_entity_poly.entity_id
_entity_poly.type
_entity_poly.pdbx_seq_one_letter_code
_entity_poly.pdbx_strand_id
1 'polypeptide(L)'
;MLPKAVLATGNMPAVQGTVTTMDGSVKAAKTPEAAKKQIVAGYAALGSLLDDFDKISAESGGDGIRRLLGTVGTESPVYLIEPAFRLLFEADESLPMEYIESVEAVMQNLSEADSEAYSAIFIEFSSAKGKPADYFKKSKAAVVRAREQWLGLMKILAIT
;
A
#
# COMPACT_ATOMS: atom_id res chain seq x y z
N MET A 1 6.25 15.20 46.24
CA MET A 1 5.00 15.34 45.48
C MET A 1 5.34 15.81 44.09
N LEU A 2 5.18 14.96 43.08
CA LEU A 2 5.35 15.27 41.66
C LEU A 2 3.96 15.24 41.00
N PRO A 3 3.59 16.19 40.12
CA PRO A 3 2.35 16.07 39.37
C PRO A 3 2.53 15.07 38.22
N LYS A 4 1.61 14.11 38.14
CA LYS A 4 1.44 13.19 37.02
C LYS A 4 0.99 13.98 35.77
N ALA A 5 1.73 13.87 34.68
CA ALA A 5 1.22 14.24 33.37
C ALA A 5 0.36 13.07 32.85
N VAL A 6 -0.92 13.33 32.65
CA VAL A 6 -1.90 12.47 31.99
C VAL A 6 -2.16 13.07 30.59
N LEU A 7 -2.57 12.20 29.67
CA LEU A 7 -3.23 12.45 28.37
C LEU A 7 -2.26 12.50 27.16
N ALA A 8 -2.55 11.88 26.01
CA ALA A 8 -3.84 11.43 25.49
C ALA A 8 -3.70 10.18 24.59
N THR A 9 -4.52 9.18 24.87
CA THR A 9 -4.96 8.17 23.90
C THR A 9 -5.90 8.83 22.89
N GLY A 10 -5.39 9.13 21.71
CA GLY A 10 -6.19 9.61 20.58
C GLY A 10 -6.64 8.45 19.71
N ASN A 11 -7.88 7.99 19.91
CA ASN A 11 -8.62 7.21 18.91
C ASN A 11 -8.70 8.02 17.61
N MET A 12 -8.04 7.58 16.55
CA MET A 12 -8.40 8.02 15.20
C MET A 12 -9.62 7.22 14.71
N PRO A 13 -10.62 7.87 14.11
CA PRO A 13 -11.78 7.17 13.56
C PRO A 13 -11.37 6.35 12.34
N ALA A 14 -11.66 5.05 12.36
CA ALA A 14 -11.53 4.18 11.21
C ALA A 14 -12.47 4.65 10.09
N VAL A 15 -11.91 5.07 8.96
CA VAL A 15 -12.67 5.25 7.73
C VAL A 15 -13.09 3.87 7.25
N GLN A 16 -14.36 3.54 7.49
CA GLN A 16 -14.98 2.25 7.16
C GLN A 16 -15.10 2.06 5.64
N GLY A 17 -14.08 1.44 5.04
CA GLY A 17 -14.28 0.46 3.99
C GLY A 17 -14.10 -0.91 4.62
N THR A 18 -15.19 -1.66 4.84
CA THR A 18 -15.11 -2.98 5.48
C THR A 18 -14.40 -3.97 4.56
N VAL A 19 -13.09 -4.06 4.72
CA VAL A 19 -12.30 -5.25 4.36
C VAL A 19 -12.73 -6.35 5.32
N THR A 20 -13.10 -7.52 4.80
CA THR A 20 -13.49 -8.66 5.63
C THR A 20 -12.26 -9.23 6.35
N THR A 21 -11.86 -8.63 7.46
CA THR A 21 -10.82 -9.17 8.35
C THR A 21 -11.49 -10.16 9.32
N MET A 22 -11.33 -11.47 9.10
CA MET A 22 -11.88 -12.47 10.03
C MET A 22 -10.93 -12.80 11.20
N ASP A 23 -9.64 -12.45 11.10
CA ASP A 23 -8.60 -12.76 12.10
C ASP A 23 -7.46 -11.71 12.15
N GLY A 24 -7.65 -10.54 11.52
CA GLY A 24 -6.60 -9.52 11.35
C GLY A 24 -5.79 -9.67 10.04
N SER A 25 -5.83 -10.83 9.38
CA SER A 25 -5.16 -11.04 8.09
C SER A 25 -6.07 -10.78 6.89
N VAL A 26 -5.55 -10.08 5.89
CA VAL A 26 -6.13 -9.96 4.56
C VAL A 26 -5.87 -11.27 3.80
N LYS A 27 -6.89 -11.75 3.09
CA LYS A 27 -6.84 -12.93 2.23
C LYS A 27 -7.13 -12.51 0.80
N ALA A 28 -6.55 -13.23 -0.17
CA ALA A 28 -6.85 -13.01 -1.57
C ALA A 28 -8.36 -13.11 -1.83
N ALA A 29 -8.93 -12.12 -2.52
CA ALA A 29 -10.30 -12.13 -2.98
C ALA A 29 -10.62 -13.40 -3.78
N LYS A 30 -11.85 -13.89 -3.63
CA LYS A 30 -12.37 -15.10 -4.30
C LYS A 30 -13.57 -14.86 -5.19
N THR A 31 -14.10 -13.64 -5.20
CA THR A 31 -15.20 -13.23 -6.09
C THR A 31 -14.92 -11.84 -6.67
N PRO A 32 -15.53 -11.47 -7.81
CA PRO A 32 -15.35 -10.15 -8.40
C PRO A 32 -15.74 -9.02 -7.44
N GLU A 33 -16.81 -9.17 -6.66
CA GLU A 33 -17.26 -8.17 -5.69
C GLU A 33 -16.25 -8.01 -4.55
N ALA A 34 -15.67 -9.11 -4.06
CA ALA A 34 -14.62 -9.06 -3.05
C ALA A 34 -13.34 -8.41 -3.61
N ALA A 35 -12.99 -8.70 -4.87
CA ALA A 35 -11.84 -8.10 -5.54
C ALA A 35 -12.00 -6.58 -5.69
N LYS A 36 -13.16 -6.10 -6.13
CA LYS A 36 -13.47 -4.66 -6.21
C LYS A 36 -13.31 -3.97 -4.85
N LYS A 37 -13.82 -4.58 -3.78
CA LYS A 37 -13.67 -4.06 -2.41
C LYS A 37 -12.21 -3.99 -1.98
N GLN A 38 -11.43 -5.04 -2.24
CA GLN A 38 -10.00 -5.06 -1.92
C GLN A 38 -9.22 -4.00 -2.71
N ILE A 39 -9.55 -3.79 -3.99
CA ILE A 39 -8.95 -2.77 -4.85
C ILE A 39 -9.20 -1.35 -4.33
N VAL A 40 -10.45 -1.05 -3.95
CA VAL A 40 -10.79 0.25 -3.34
C VAL A 40 -10.06 0.46 -2.01
N ALA A 41 -10.03 -0.58 -1.16
CA ALA A 41 -9.33 -0.51 0.12
C ALA A 41 -7.82 -0.35 -0.04
N GLY A 42 -7.20 -1.04 -1.00
CA GLY A 42 -5.78 -0.90 -1.33
C GLY A 42 -5.44 0.51 -1.81
N TYR A 43 -6.27 1.09 -2.69
CA TYR A 43 -6.11 2.47 -3.13
C TYR A 43 -6.18 3.48 -1.98
N ALA A 44 -7.14 3.31 -1.07
CA ALA A 44 -7.29 4.13 0.12
C ALA A 44 -6.10 3.97 1.09
N ALA A 45 -5.59 2.75 1.26
CA ALA A 45 -4.42 2.46 2.08
C ALA A 45 -3.16 3.16 1.53
N LEU A 46 -2.95 3.16 0.21
CA LEU A 46 -1.85 3.92 -0.40
C LEU A 46 -2.03 5.44 -0.23
N GLY A 47 -3.26 5.94 -0.25
CA GLY A 47 -3.55 7.34 0.06
C GLY A 47 -3.16 7.70 1.50
N SER A 48 -3.59 6.88 2.46
CA SER A 48 -3.26 7.07 3.87
C SER A 48 -1.75 6.98 4.12
N LEU A 49 -1.06 6.05 3.46
CA LEU A 49 0.40 5.95 3.49
C LEU A 49 1.07 7.23 2.98
N LEU A 50 0.56 7.86 1.91
CA LEU A 50 1.14 9.09 1.37
C LEU A 50 0.94 10.29 2.30
N ASP A 51 -0.22 10.39 2.93
CA ASP A 51 -0.55 11.45 3.89
C ASP A 51 0.37 11.39 5.12
N ASP A 52 0.63 10.19 5.64
CA ASP A 52 1.44 9.95 6.83
C ASP A 52 2.88 9.52 6.54
N PHE A 53 3.33 9.53 5.28
CA PHE A 53 4.58 8.88 4.86
C PHE A 53 5.79 9.33 5.68
N ASP A 54 5.93 10.64 5.87
CA ASP A 54 7.09 11.23 6.52
C ASP A 54 7.10 10.86 8.02
N LYS A 55 5.92 10.84 8.65
CA LYS A 55 5.74 10.39 10.03
C LYS A 55 6.09 8.90 10.18
N ILE A 56 5.54 8.04 9.32
CA ILE A 56 5.79 6.60 9.36
C ILE A 56 7.28 6.29 9.18
N SER A 57 7.95 6.96 8.24
CA SER A 57 9.38 6.78 8.00
C SER A 57 10.23 7.22 9.19
N ALA A 58 9.82 8.26 9.92
CA ALA A 58 10.51 8.72 11.13
C ALA A 58 10.30 7.80 12.34
N GLU A 59 9.09 7.26 12.52
CA GLU A 59 8.73 6.46 13.70
C GLU A 59 9.06 4.97 13.55
N SER A 60 8.89 4.42 12.35
CA SER A 60 8.95 2.98 12.08
C SER A 60 9.91 2.59 10.94
N GLY A 61 10.60 3.57 10.35
CA GLY A 61 11.57 3.34 9.28
C GLY A 61 10.99 2.66 8.05
N GLY A 62 11.85 1.95 7.32
CA GLY A 62 11.46 1.20 6.12
C GLY A 62 10.41 0.14 6.38
N ASP A 63 10.50 -0.61 7.48
CA ASP A 63 9.52 -1.65 7.79
C ASP A 63 8.12 -1.09 8.06
N GLY A 64 8.00 0.14 8.57
CA GLY A 64 6.70 0.83 8.69
C GLY A 64 6.02 0.99 7.33
N ILE A 65 6.75 1.49 6.34
CA ILE A 65 6.26 1.67 4.96
C ILE A 65 5.91 0.30 4.35
N ARG A 66 6.81 -0.69 4.49
CA ARG A 66 6.64 -2.03 3.90
C ARG A 66 5.44 -2.79 4.46
N ARG A 67 5.08 -2.58 5.73
CA ARG A 67 3.83 -3.11 6.30
C ARG A 67 2.59 -2.56 5.61
N LEU A 68 2.55 -1.25 5.33
CA LEU A 68 1.42 -0.66 4.60
C LEU A 68 1.40 -1.01 3.12
N LEU A 69 2.57 -1.23 2.50
CA LEU A 69 2.67 -1.79 1.14
C LEU A 69 2.23 -3.26 1.06
N GLY A 70 2.01 -3.93 2.19
CA GLY A 70 1.63 -5.34 2.23
C GLY A 70 2.74 -6.28 1.82
N THR A 71 4.01 -5.86 1.89
CA THR A 71 5.18 -6.72 1.64
C THR A 71 5.74 -7.33 2.93
N VAL A 72 5.40 -6.73 4.08
CA VAL A 72 5.70 -7.25 5.41
C VAL A 72 4.40 -7.46 6.18
N GLY A 73 4.13 -8.69 6.59
CA GLY A 73 2.87 -9.06 7.24
C GLY A 73 1.73 -9.23 6.24
N THR A 74 0.51 -9.40 6.76
CA THR A 74 -0.67 -9.81 5.99
C THR A 74 -1.88 -8.90 6.22
N GLU A 75 -1.73 -7.83 7.00
CA GLU A 75 -2.88 -7.01 7.44
C GLU A 75 -3.22 -5.87 6.46
N SER A 76 -2.28 -5.46 5.60
CA SER A 76 -2.53 -4.38 4.64
C SER A 76 -3.52 -4.84 3.55
N PRO A 77 -4.50 -4.00 3.16
CA PRO A 77 -5.36 -4.26 2.00
C PRO A 77 -4.59 -4.40 0.66
N VAL A 78 -3.35 -3.91 0.61
CA VAL A 78 -2.45 -4.05 -0.56
C VAL A 78 -1.85 -5.47 -0.63
N TYR A 79 -1.83 -6.21 0.48
CA TYR A 79 -1.40 -7.60 0.49
C TYR A 79 -2.24 -8.45 -0.47
N LEU A 80 -1.57 -9.20 -1.36
CA LEU A 80 -2.20 -10.02 -2.39
C LEU A 80 -3.15 -9.24 -3.32
N ILE A 81 -2.79 -8.01 -3.67
CA ILE A 81 -3.62 -7.19 -4.57
C ILE A 81 -3.60 -7.68 -6.03
N GLU A 82 -2.47 -8.16 -6.55
CA GLU A 82 -2.39 -8.61 -7.94
C GLU A 82 -3.43 -9.70 -8.28
N PRO A 83 -3.61 -10.76 -7.45
CA PRO A 83 -4.70 -11.72 -7.64
C PRO A 83 -6.09 -11.08 -7.72
N ALA A 84 -6.37 -10.00 -6.98
CA ALA A 84 -7.66 -9.32 -7.05
C ALA A 84 -7.86 -8.64 -8.41
N PHE A 85 -6.83 -7.96 -8.94
CA PHE A 85 -6.89 -7.38 -10.28
C PHE A 85 -7.02 -8.44 -11.37
N ARG A 86 -6.27 -9.54 -11.29
CA ARG A 86 -6.33 -10.64 -12.26
C ARG A 86 -7.69 -11.34 -12.25
N LEU A 87 -8.29 -11.54 -11.08
CA LEU A 87 -9.62 -12.12 -10.95
C LEU A 87 -10.67 -11.31 -11.72
N LEU A 88 -10.59 -9.98 -11.72
CA LEU A 88 -11.51 -9.14 -12.50
C LEU A 88 -11.29 -9.27 -14.00
N PHE A 89 -10.03 -9.38 -14.46
CA PHE A 89 -9.72 -9.63 -15.85
C PHE A 89 -10.25 -10.98 -16.34
N GLU A 90 -10.06 -12.03 -15.55
CA GLU A 90 -10.58 -13.38 -15.85
C GLU A 90 -12.11 -13.45 -15.86
N ALA A 91 -12.78 -12.58 -15.10
CA ALA A 91 -14.24 -12.55 -14.98
C ALA A 91 -14.94 -11.65 -16.01
N ASP A 92 -14.20 -10.81 -16.74
CA ASP A 92 -14.75 -9.83 -17.69
C ASP A 92 -13.94 -9.82 -18.98
N GLU A 93 -14.41 -10.59 -19.96
CA GLU A 93 -13.80 -10.70 -21.30
C GLU A 93 -13.83 -9.40 -22.11
N SER A 94 -14.57 -8.37 -21.66
CA SER A 94 -14.59 -7.06 -22.32
C SER A 94 -13.42 -6.17 -21.94
N LEU A 95 -12.64 -6.54 -20.92
CA LEU A 95 -11.48 -5.77 -20.48
C LEU A 95 -10.35 -5.83 -21.54
N PRO A 96 -9.77 -4.67 -21.88
CA PRO A 96 -8.71 -4.59 -22.87
C PRO A 96 -7.40 -5.17 -22.34
N MET A 97 -6.48 -5.62 -23.21
CA MET A 97 -5.17 -6.15 -22.77
C MET A 97 -4.33 -5.09 -22.03
N GLU A 98 -4.52 -3.82 -22.37
CA GLU A 98 -3.94 -2.65 -21.73
C GLU A 98 -4.28 -2.57 -20.22
N TYR A 99 -5.36 -3.24 -19.78
CA TYR A 99 -5.66 -3.43 -18.36
C TYR A 99 -4.55 -4.23 -17.67
N ILE A 100 -4.12 -5.36 -18.23
CA ILE A 100 -3.08 -6.20 -17.63
C ILE A 100 -1.73 -5.49 -17.63
N GLU A 101 -1.38 -4.77 -18.70
CA GLU A 101 -0.17 -3.94 -18.72
C GLU A 101 -0.21 -2.87 -17.61
N SER A 102 -1.38 -2.28 -17.38
CA SER A 102 -1.58 -1.32 -16.30
C SER A 102 -1.48 -1.94 -14.91
N VAL A 103 -1.95 -3.19 -14.73
CA VAL A 103 -1.75 -3.97 -13.49
C VAL A 103 -0.27 -4.23 -13.25
N GLU A 104 0.47 -4.67 -14.27
CA GLU A 104 1.91 -4.90 -14.19
C GLU A 104 2.67 -3.62 -13.81
N ALA A 105 2.29 -2.48 -14.40
CA ALA A 105 2.86 -1.18 -14.05
C ALA A 105 2.60 -0.80 -12.59
N VAL A 106 1.41 -1.08 -12.03
CA VAL A 106 1.14 -0.89 -10.59
C VAL A 106 2.08 -1.77 -9.76
N MET A 107 2.17 -3.06 -10.09
CA MET A 107 3.00 -4.01 -9.35
C MET A 107 4.49 -3.66 -9.40
N GLN A 108 4.98 -3.17 -10.54
CA GLN A 108 6.34 -2.68 -10.67
C GLN A 108 6.61 -1.47 -9.75
N ASN A 109 5.70 -0.49 -9.72
CA ASN A 109 5.87 0.68 -8.84
C ASN A 109 5.77 0.31 -7.35
N LEU A 110 4.90 -0.65 -6.97
CA LEU A 110 4.85 -1.17 -5.61
C LEU A 110 6.15 -1.89 -5.21
N SER A 111 6.70 -2.70 -6.12
CA SER A 111 7.99 -3.37 -5.91
C SER A 111 9.16 -2.39 -5.79
N GLU A 112 9.17 -1.33 -6.60
CA GLU A 112 10.15 -0.25 -6.47
C GLU A 112 10.02 0.45 -5.12
N ALA A 113 8.79 0.78 -4.70
CA ALA A 113 8.54 1.42 -3.41
C ALA A 113 9.04 0.56 -2.23
N ASP A 114 8.78 -0.75 -2.25
CA ASP A 114 9.27 -1.71 -1.26
C ASP A 114 10.79 -1.81 -1.27
N SER A 115 11.40 -1.91 -2.45
CA SER A 115 12.85 -2.05 -2.58
C SER A 115 13.60 -0.84 -2.03
N GLU A 116 13.09 0.36 -2.28
CA GLU A 116 13.65 1.61 -1.76
C GLU A 116 13.44 1.71 -0.24
N ALA A 117 12.24 1.36 0.26
CA ALA A 117 11.96 1.34 1.70
C ALA A 117 12.85 0.32 2.44
N TYR A 118 13.06 -0.87 1.86
CA TYR A 118 13.97 -1.88 2.38
C TYR A 118 15.42 -1.38 2.40
N SER A 119 15.87 -0.75 1.32
CA SER A 119 17.24 -0.21 1.22
C SER A 119 17.51 0.86 2.27
N ALA A 120 16.50 1.68 2.60
CA ALA A 120 16.61 2.71 3.63
C ALA A 120 16.92 2.13 5.03
N ILE A 121 16.57 0.87 5.30
CA ILE A 121 16.86 0.19 6.58
C ILE A 121 18.36 -0.06 6.77
N PHE A 122 19.06 -0.37 5.68
CA PHE A 122 20.44 -0.88 5.75
C PHE A 122 21.50 0.09 5.22
N ILE A 123 21.09 1.19 4.56
CA ILE A 123 22.04 2.08 3.90
C ILE A 123 23.07 2.69 4.87
N GLU A 124 22.70 2.94 6.12
CA GLU A 124 23.62 3.49 7.14
C GLU A 124 24.76 2.53 7.50
N PHE A 125 24.57 1.23 7.26
CA PHE A 125 25.57 0.18 7.49
C PHE A 125 26.32 -0.22 6.21
N SER A 126 25.97 0.39 5.08
CA SER A 126 26.59 0.14 3.78
C SER A 126 27.81 1.03 3.56
N SER A 127 28.75 0.56 2.73
CA SER A 127 29.85 1.41 2.21
C SER A 127 29.37 2.40 1.14
N ALA A 128 28.13 2.29 0.69
CA ALA A 128 27.51 3.24 -0.23
C ALA A 128 27.23 4.58 0.46
N LYS A 129 27.50 5.70 -0.24
CA LYS A 129 27.38 7.08 0.30
C LYS A 129 25.92 7.60 0.44
N GLY A 130 24.92 6.73 0.50
CA GLY A 130 23.51 7.11 0.52
C GLY A 130 23.01 7.45 1.94
N LYS A 131 21.92 8.23 2.04
CA LYS A 131 21.21 8.48 3.31
C LYS A 131 19.82 7.85 3.27
N PRO A 132 19.27 7.34 4.40
CA PRO A 132 17.91 6.79 4.43
C PRO A 132 16.85 7.71 3.82
N ALA A 133 16.96 9.02 4.06
CA ALA A 133 16.05 10.03 3.52
C ALA A 133 15.98 10.03 1.97
N ASP A 134 17.08 9.74 1.28
CA ASP A 134 17.11 9.70 -0.19
C ASP A 134 16.28 8.51 -0.71
N TYR A 135 16.38 7.37 -0.03
CA TYR A 135 15.63 6.15 -0.34
C TYR A 135 14.15 6.30 0.02
N PHE A 136 13.82 6.92 1.16
CA PHE A 136 12.42 7.24 1.50
C PHE A 136 11.78 8.18 0.49
N LYS A 137 12.52 9.18 -0.02
CA LYS A 137 12.02 10.06 -1.08
C LYS A 137 11.67 9.29 -2.37
N LYS A 138 12.52 8.35 -2.78
CA LYS A 138 12.27 7.50 -3.95
C LYS A 138 11.11 6.55 -3.72
N SER A 139 11.04 5.91 -2.56
CA SER A 139 9.93 5.06 -2.15
C SER A 139 8.60 5.82 -2.22
N LYS A 140 8.52 7.02 -1.63
CA LYS A 140 7.33 7.89 -1.69
C LYS A 140 6.93 8.22 -3.14
N ALA A 141 7.90 8.57 -3.98
CA ALA A 141 7.64 8.85 -5.40
C ALA A 141 7.10 7.63 -6.15
N ALA A 142 7.59 6.43 -5.86
CA ALA A 142 7.07 5.19 -6.43
C ALA A 142 5.64 4.89 -5.94
N VAL A 143 5.32 5.15 -4.67
CA VAL A 143 3.94 5.04 -4.14
C VAL A 143 3.00 6.00 -4.86
N VAL A 144 3.42 7.24 -5.13
CA VAL A 144 2.62 8.21 -5.91
C VAL A 144 2.30 7.64 -7.29
N ARG A 145 3.31 7.17 -8.03
CA ARG A 145 3.11 6.57 -9.36
C ARG A 145 2.21 5.34 -9.32
N ALA A 146 2.41 4.44 -8.34
CA ALA A 146 1.56 3.27 -8.15
C ALA A 146 0.10 3.69 -7.95
N ARG A 147 -0.16 4.68 -7.09
CA ARG A 147 -1.51 5.15 -6.79
C ARG A 147 -2.16 5.86 -7.98
N GLU A 148 -1.42 6.65 -8.74
CA GLU A 148 -1.91 7.29 -9.96
C GLU A 148 -2.34 6.25 -11.01
N GLN A 149 -1.50 5.24 -11.26
CA GLN A 149 -1.81 4.16 -12.19
C GLN A 149 -3.00 3.31 -11.69
N TRP A 150 -3.07 3.05 -10.38
CA TRP A 150 -4.19 2.34 -9.75
C TRP A 150 -5.51 3.08 -9.94
N LEU A 151 -5.52 4.42 -9.84
CA LEU A 151 -6.72 5.21 -10.15
C LEU A 151 -7.14 5.05 -11.62
N GLY A 152 -6.18 4.92 -12.55
CA GLY A 152 -6.45 4.59 -13.95
C GLY A 152 -7.18 3.26 -14.09
N LEU A 153 -6.69 2.20 -13.45
CA LEU A 153 -7.34 0.88 -13.42
C LEU A 153 -8.75 0.94 -12.85
N MET A 154 -8.94 1.67 -11.74
CA MET A 154 -10.25 1.86 -11.12
C MET A 154 -11.27 2.52 -12.06
N LYS A 155 -10.83 3.47 -12.89
CA LYS A 155 -11.68 4.09 -13.93
C LYS A 155 -12.06 3.09 -15.03
N ILE A 156 -11.12 2.26 -15.48
CA ILE A 156 -11.40 1.19 -16.47
C ILE A 156 -12.46 0.23 -15.92
N LEU A 157 -12.35 -0.12 -14.65
CA LEU A 157 -13.28 -1.01 -13.94
C LEU A 157 -14.61 -0.35 -13.53
N ALA A 158 -14.79 0.95 -13.80
CA ALA A 158 -15.92 1.76 -13.34
C ALA A 158 -16.18 1.64 -11.82
N ILE A 159 -15.11 1.60 -11.01
CA ILE A 159 -15.16 1.62 -9.55
C ILE A 159 -14.50 2.92 -9.06
N THR A 160 -15.27 3.82 -8.44
CA THR A 160 -14.80 5.10 -7.88
C THR A 160 -15.45 5.36 -6.56
#